data_AF-A0AA42YSF6-F1
#
_entry.id   AF-A0AA42YSF6-F1
#
_cell.length_a   1.000
_cell.length_b   1.000
_cell.length_c   1.000
_cell.angle_alpha   90.00
_cell.angle_beta   90.00
_cell.angle_gamma   90.00
#
_symmetry.space_group_name_H-M   'P 1'
#
loop_
_entity.id
_entity.type
_entity.pdbx_description
1 polymer ?
#
loop_
_entity_poly.entity_id
_entity_poly.type
_entity_poly.pdbx_seq_one_letter_code
_entity_poly.pdbx_strand_id
1 'polypeptide(L)'
;MTHFDLDTFLTEISPDAPCGEDISYDIEFLELDRLVQGTGETQVGDHIHESAEPDWKKVKSQSLKLLERSRDLRLILYLTVSKLCLEGLPGFYDGLALLRCVIERYWECCFPQLDPEDDNDPMERMNIVGSLSPPPSVMSDQDAMK
;
A
#
# COMPACT_ATOMS: atom_id res chain seq x y z
N MET A 1 2.22 -8.75 -22.35
CA MET A 1 2.50 -8.44 -20.92
C MET A 1 3.09 -7.06 -20.89
N THR A 2 2.42 -6.10 -20.25
CA THR A 2 3.00 -4.78 -19.98
C THR A 2 4.05 -4.96 -18.89
N HIS A 3 5.31 -4.73 -19.21
CA HIS A 3 6.40 -4.76 -18.24
C HIS A 3 6.18 -3.62 -17.23
N PHE A 4 5.99 -3.94 -15.95
CA PHE A 4 6.04 -2.92 -14.91
C PHE A 4 7.47 -2.43 -14.77
N ASP A 5 7.69 -1.15 -15.03
CA ASP A 5 9.02 -0.56 -14.93
C ASP A 5 9.35 -0.28 -13.46
N LEU A 6 9.85 -1.31 -12.78
CA LEU A 6 10.32 -1.25 -11.40
C LEU A 6 11.41 -0.19 -11.22
N ASP A 7 12.29 -0.01 -12.20
CA ASP A 7 13.48 0.84 -12.09
C ASP A 7 13.11 2.32 -11.92
N THR A 8 12.01 2.76 -12.52
CA THR A 8 11.45 4.11 -12.31
C THR A 8 11.20 4.39 -10.83
N PHE A 9 10.68 3.42 -10.07
CA PHE A 9 10.37 3.58 -8.64
C PHE A 9 11.52 3.19 -7.71
N LEU A 10 12.64 2.69 -8.25
CA LEU A 10 13.84 2.39 -7.47
C LEU A 10 14.93 3.44 -7.62
N THR A 11 14.77 4.38 -8.55
CA THR A 11 15.62 5.57 -8.65
C THR A 11 15.33 6.50 -7.47
N GLU A 12 16.38 7.14 -6.96
CA GLU A 12 16.27 8.15 -5.89
C GLU A 12 15.39 9.31 -6.37
N ILE A 13 14.51 9.81 -5.51
CA ILE A 13 13.64 10.94 -5.83
C ILE A 13 14.49 12.23 -5.96
N SER A 14 15.44 12.41 -5.05
CA SER A 14 16.43 13.48 -5.12
C SER A 14 17.71 13.08 -4.36
N PRO A 15 18.87 13.72 -4.64
CA PRO A 15 20.12 13.41 -3.93
C PRO A 15 20.05 13.65 -2.41
N ASP A 16 19.32 14.68 -1.98
CA ASP A 16 19.21 15.07 -0.57
C ASP A 16 18.06 14.34 0.16
N ALA A 17 17.07 13.84 -0.58
CA ALA A 17 15.97 13.02 -0.08
C ALA A 17 15.72 11.85 -1.05
N PRO A 18 16.48 10.75 -0.93
CA PRO A 18 16.36 9.58 -1.82
C PRO A 18 14.95 8.97 -1.83
N CYS A 19 14.28 9.03 -0.67
CA CYS A 19 12.93 8.56 -0.46
C CYS A 19 11.85 9.64 -0.63
N GLY A 20 12.23 10.90 -0.86
CA GLY A 20 11.34 12.05 -0.98
C GLY A 20 10.74 12.52 0.34
N GLU A 21 9.46 12.86 0.32
CA GLU A 21 8.77 13.53 1.43
C GLU A 21 7.75 12.64 2.17
N ASP A 22 7.48 12.98 3.43
CA ASP A 22 6.39 12.38 4.20
C ASP A 22 5.05 12.93 3.71
N ILE A 23 4.19 12.03 3.26
CA ILE A 23 2.87 12.34 2.70
C ILE A 23 1.73 12.09 3.71
N SER A 24 2.01 11.83 4.98
CA SER A 24 1.00 11.48 5.99
C SER A 24 -0.12 12.50 6.14
N TYR A 25 0.14 13.77 5.82
CA TYR A 25 -0.84 14.86 5.84
C TYR A 25 -1.18 15.41 4.44
N ASP A 26 -0.66 14.81 3.38
CA ASP A 26 -0.97 15.20 2.01
C ASP A 26 -2.44 14.89 1.69
N ILE A 27 -3.15 15.87 1.13
CA ILE A 27 -4.58 15.74 0.81
C ILE A 27 -4.81 14.61 -0.22
N GLU A 28 -3.93 14.48 -1.22
CA GLU A 28 -4.02 13.42 -2.22
C GLU A 28 -3.83 12.03 -1.58
N PHE A 29 -2.96 11.91 -0.57
CA PHE A 29 -2.81 10.67 0.19
C PHE A 29 -4.05 10.36 1.02
N LEU A 30 -4.59 11.34 1.75
CA LEU A 30 -5.81 11.17 2.55
C LEU A 30 -7.02 10.80 1.69
N GLU A 31 -7.10 11.33 0.47
CA GLU A 31 -8.12 10.93 -0.51
C GLU A 31 -7.91 9.49 -1.00
N LEU A 32 -6.66 9.11 -1.30
CA LEU A 32 -6.31 7.75 -1.69
C LEU A 32 -6.64 6.74 -0.58
N ASP A 33 -6.31 7.05 0.67
CA ASP A 33 -6.59 6.21 1.83
C ASP A 33 -8.10 5.93 1.96
N ARG A 34 -8.92 6.97 1.82
CA ARG A 34 -10.39 6.82 1.79
C ARG A 34 -10.88 6.00 0.60
N LEU A 35 -10.26 6.15 -0.57
CA LEU A 35 -10.61 5.36 -1.75
C LEU A 35 -10.34 3.87 -1.53
N VAL A 36 -9.22 3.52 -0.89
CA VAL A 36 -8.84 2.13 -0.59
C VAL A 36 -9.78 1.50 0.42
N GLN A 37 -10.28 2.25 1.40
CA GLN A 37 -11.28 1.75 2.36
C GLN A 37 -12.64 1.44 1.70
N GLY A 38 -12.93 2.02 0.53
CA GLY A 38 -14.21 1.88 -0.15
C GLY A 38 -15.36 2.53 0.61
N THR A 39 -16.59 2.20 0.23
CA THR A 39 -17.76 2.61 1.03
C THR A 39 -18.27 1.40 1.80
N GLY A 40 -18.34 1.51 3.13
CA GLY A 40 -19.06 0.54 3.94
C GLY A 40 -20.56 0.60 3.65
N GLU A 41 -21.30 -0.45 4.05
CA GLU A 41 -22.75 -0.37 4.08
C GLU A 41 -23.18 0.75 5.03
N THR A 42 -23.98 1.69 4.55
CA THR A 42 -24.47 2.81 5.37
C THR A 42 -25.98 2.87 5.30
N GLN A 43 -26.64 2.95 6.46
CA GLN A 43 -28.07 3.16 6.53
C GLN A 43 -28.35 4.63 6.84
N VAL A 44 -29.04 5.31 5.92
CA VAL A 44 -29.50 6.70 6.11
C VAL A 44 -31.03 6.69 6.10
N GLY A 45 -31.63 6.79 7.30
CA GLY A 45 -33.07 6.62 7.47
C GLY A 45 -33.49 5.17 7.17
N ASP A 46 -34.43 4.99 6.24
CA ASP A 46 -34.88 3.67 5.77
C ASP A 46 -34.09 3.16 4.54
N HIS A 47 -33.12 3.91 4.03
CA HIS A 47 -32.36 3.53 2.85
C HIS A 47 -31.03 2.90 3.23
N ILE A 48 -30.80 1.67 2.75
CA ILE A 48 -29.53 0.95 2.84
C ILE A 48 -28.72 1.28 1.58
N HIS A 49 -27.55 1.88 1.76
CA HIS A 49 -26.54 2.02 0.71
C HIS A 49 -25.62 0.82 0.76
N GLU A 50 -25.62 0.01 -0.30
CA GLU A 50 -24.73 -1.16 -0.44
C GLU A 50 -23.26 -0.74 -0.46
N SER A 51 -22.40 -1.62 0.04
CA SER A 51 -20.96 -1.44 -0.03
C SER A 51 -20.50 -1.48 -1.49
N ALA A 52 -19.71 -0.49 -1.90
CA ALA A 52 -19.06 -0.47 -3.20
C ALA A 52 -17.58 -0.77 -3.01
N GLU A 53 -17.06 -1.69 -3.82
CA GLU A 53 -15.63 -1.94 -3.89
C GLU A 53 -14.87 -0.66 -4.28
N PRO A 54 -13.63 -0.48 -3.79
CA PRO A 54 -12.74 0.58 -4.24
C PRO A 54 -12.61 0.66 -5.77
N ASP A 55 -12.51 1.87 -6.31
CA ASP A 55 -12.09 2.05 -7.71
C ASP A 55 -10.59 1.74 -7.82
N TRP A 56 -10.27 0.46 -8.04
CA TRP A 56 -8.89 -0.02 -8.11
C TRP A 56 -8.08 0.63 -9.22
N LYS A 57 -8.71 1.10 -10.32
CA LYS A 57 -8.01 1.84 -11.37
C LYS A 57 -7.56 3.20 -10.85
N LYS A 58 -8.44 3.88 -10.11
CA LYS A 58 -8.11 5.15 -9.47
C LYS A 58 -7.04 4.98 -8.39
N VAL A 59 -7.18 3.97 -7.52
CA VAL A 59 -6.17 3.62 -6.49
C VAL A 59 -4.80 3.41 -7.11
N LYS A 60 -4.70 2.57 -8.16
CA LYS A 60 -3.45 2.33 -8.88
C LYS A 60 -2.86 3.64 -9.42
N SER A 61 -3.66 4.44 -10.12
CA SER A 61 -3.19 5.67 -10.77
C SER A 61 -2.69 6.72 -9.77
N GLN A 62 -3.38 6.91 -8.65
CA GLN A 62 -2.98 7.84 -7.60
C GLN A 62 -1.77 7.34 -6.81
N SER A 63 -1.71 6.04 -6.53
CA SER A 63 -0.54 5.44 -5.87
C SER A 63 0.73 5.65 -6.71
N LEU A 64 0.67 5.41 -8.02
CA LEU A 64 1.80 5.65 -8.94
C LEU A 64 2.23 7.12 -8.94
N LYS A 65 1.28 8.06 -8.97
CA LYS A 65 1.57 9.50 -8.92
C LYS A 65 2.24 9.91 -7.61
N LEU A 66 1.74 9.45 -6.47
CA LEU A 66 2.34 9.76 -5.16
C LEU A 66 3.70 9.07 -4.97
N LEU A 67 3.90 7.90 -5.58
CA LEU A 67 5.21 7.26 -5.64
C LEU A 67 6.23 8.05 -6.48
N GLU A 68 5.88 9.10 -7.22
CA GLU A 68 6.88 9.97 -7.84
C GLU A 68 7.55 10.90 -6.80
N ARG A 69 6.90 11.13 -5.64
CA ARG A 69 7.36 12.08 -4.60
C ARG A 69 7.68 11.44 -3.25
N SER A 70 7.21 10.22 -2.99
CA SER A 70 7.43 9.54 -1.71
C SER A 70 7.62 8.03 -1.87
N ARG A 71 8.65 7.46 -1.25
CA ARG A 71 8.85 6.01 -1.09
C ARG A 71 8.17 5.55 0.20
N ASP A 72 6.84 5.54 0.18
CA ASP A 72 6.01 5.16 1.33
C ASP A 72 5.48 3.72 1.20
N LEU A 73 5.68 2.90 2.23
CA LEU A 73 5.26 1.50 2.25
C LEU A 73 3.73 1.34 2.12
N ARG A 74 2.94 2.30 2.60
CA ARG A 74 1.47 2.32 2.47
C ARG A 74 1.07 2.51 1.01
N LEU A 75 1.73 3.42 0.29
CA LEU A 75 1.48 3.59 -1.15
C LEU A 75 1.85 2.35 -1.96
N ILE A 76 2.99 1.74 -1.64
CA ILE A 76 3.45 0.51 -2.32
C ILE A 76 2.45 -0.61 -2.07
N LEU A 77 1.92 -0.71 -0.86
CA LEU A 77 0.86 -1.65 -0.51
C LEU A 77 -0.42 -1.41 -1.33
N TYR A 78 -0.90 -0.16 -1.41
CA TYR A 78 -2.09 0.19 -2.19
C TYR A 78 -1.90 -0.09 -3.69
N LEU A 79 -0.71 0.18 -4.22
CA LEU A 79 -0.35 -0.21 -5.58
C LEU A 79 -0.35 -1.73 -5.76
N THR A 80 0.18 -2.47 -4.79
CA THR A 80 0.27 -3.94 -4.83
C THR A 80 -1.12 -4.57 -4.87
N VAL A 81 -2.03 -4.14 -3.98
CA VAL A 81 -3.41 -4.65 -3.94
C VAL A 81 -4.20 -4.24 -5.18
N SER A 82 -4.09 -2.98 -5.62
CA SER A 82 -4.79 -2.55 -6.84
C SER A 82 -4.31 -3.30 -8.08
N LYS A 83 -3.00 -3.61 -8.19
CA LYS A 83 -2.47 -4.45 -9.27
C LYS A 83 -2.94 -5.90 -9.15
N LEU A 84 -3.05 -6.46 -7.95
CA LEU A 84 -3.67 -7.78 -7.76
C LEU A 84 -5.12 -7.79 -8.28
N CYS A 85 -5.93 -6.78 -7.91
CA CYS A 85 -7.33 -6.70 -8.33
C CYS A 85 -7.50 -6.51 -9.84
N LEU A 86 -6.60 -5.77 -10.50
CA LEU A 86 -6.70 -5.44 -11.93
C LEU A 86 -6.01 -6.44 -12.86
N GLU A 87 -4.94 -7.07 -12.39
CA GLU A 87 -4.01 -7.86 -13.23
C GLU A 87 -3.79 -9.27 -12.69
N GLY A 88 -4.34 -9.62 -11.53
CA GLY A 88 -4.16 -10.91 -10.87
C GLY A 88 -2.76 -11.11 -10.30
N LEU A 89 -2.33 -12.37 -10.19
CA LEU A 89 -1.03 -12.74 -9.62
C LEU A 89 0.18 -12.05 -10.27
N PRO A 90 0.25 -11.81 -11.60
CA PRO A 90 1.33 -11.04 -12.19
C PRO A 90 1.43 -9.61 -11.62
N GLY A 91 0.30 -8.93 -11.45
CA GLY A 91 0.27 -7.61 -10.85
C GLY A 91 0.68 -7.63 -9.37
N PHE A 92 0.29 -8.68 -8.65
CA PHE A 92 0.71 -8.86 -7.27
C PHE A 92 2.22 -9.08 -7.14
N TYR A 93 2.79 -9.91 -8.02
CA TYR A 93 4.24 -10.14 -8.09
C TYR A 93 5.01 -8.83 -8.31
N ASP A 94 4.58 -8.01 -9.26
CA ASP A 94 5.20 -6.71 -9.52
C ASP A 94 5.20 -5.79 -8.29
N GLY A 95 4.07 -5.74 -7.56
CA GLY A 95 3.94 -4.93 -6.34
C GLY A 95 4.84 -5.43 -5.21
N LEU A 96 4.86 -6.75 -4.99
CA LEU A 96 5.75 -7.38 -4.00
C LEU A 96 7.23 -7.19 -4.34
N ALA A 97 7.58 -7.24 -5.63
CA ALA A 97 8.94 -6.97 -6.09
C ALA A 97 9.37 -5.53 -5.74
N LEU A 98 8.49 -4.54 -5.98
CA LEU A 98 8.76 -3.16 -5.57
C LEU A 98 8.91 -3.03 -4.06
N LEU A 99 7.99 -3.60 -3.28
CA LEU A 99 8.01 -3.57 -1.83
C LEU A 99 9.33 -4.12 -1.27
N ARG A 100 9.74 -5.29 -1.76
CA ARG A 100 11.01 -5.92 -1.39
C ARG A 100 12.19 -5.01 -1.71
N CYS A 101 12.28 -4.51 -2.94
CA CYS A 101 13.40 -3.68 -3.36
C CYS A 101 13.50 -2.36 -2.58
N VAL A 102 12.36 -1.73 -2.24
CA VAL A 102 12.34 -0.52 -1.41
C VAL A 102 12.80 -0.82 0.02
N ILE A 103 12.33 -1.91 0.63
CA ILE A 103 12.79 -2.32 1.96
C ILE A 103 14.29 -2.63 1.94
N GLU A 104 14.78 -3.40 0.97
CA GLU A 104 16.20 -3.77 0.89
C GLU A 104 17.12 -2.56 0.64
N ARG A 105 16.69 -1.59 -0.18
CA ARG A 105 17.55 -0.46 -0.59
C ARG A 105 17.41 0.78 0.28
N TYR A 106 16.22 1.02 0.80
CA TYR A 106 15.83 2.30 1.40
C TYR A 106 15.29 2.16 2.82
N TRP A 107 15.62 1.06 3.53
CA TRP A 107 15.17 0.83 4.91
C TRP A 107 15.36 2.06 5.81
N GLU A 108 16.52 2.70 5.77
CA GLU A 108 16.80 3.83 6.67
C GLU A 108 15.97 5.09 6.37
N CYS A 109 15.43 5.26 5.15
CA CYS A 109 14.73 6.50 4.76
C CYS A 109 13.31 6.33 4.24
N CYS A 110 12.81 5.10 4.02
CA CYS A 110 11.46 4.93 3.49
C CYS A 110 10.40 5.35 4.52
N PHE A 111 9.21 5.68 4.05
CA PHE A 111 8.12 6.13 4.92
C PHE A 111 7.20 4.96 5.30
N PRO A 112 6.66 4.92 6.53
CA PRO A 112 6.92 5.85 7.64
C PRO A 112 8.36 5.81 8.16
N GLN A 113 8.88 6.96 8.63
CA GLN A 113 10.25 7.06 9.18
C GLN A 113 10.37 6.27 10.48
N LEU A 114 11.53 5.69 10.74
CA LEU A 114 11.86 5.18 12.07
C LEU A 114 12.11 6.36 13.00
N ASP A 115 11.62 6.27 14.24
CA ASP A 115 11.82 7.30 15.26
C ASP A 115 13.03 6.94 16.15
N PRO A 116 14.13 7.72 16.12
CA PRO A 116 15.28 7.48 17.00
C PRO A 116 14.96 7.62 18.49
N GLU A 117 13.91 8.35 18.86
CA GLU A 117 13.47 8.48 20.26
C GLU A 117 12.72 7.23 20.74
N ASP A 118 12.30 6.35 19.83
CA ASP A 118 11.63 5.07 20.10
C ASP A 118 12.49 3.88 19.62
N ASP A 119 13.82 3.97 19.79
CA ASP A 119 14.81 2.94 19.43
C ASP A 119 14.71 2.44 17.98
N ASN A 120 14.22 3.30 17.07
CA ASN A 120 13.91 2.94 15.69
C ASN A 120 12.97 1.72 15.58
N ASP A 121 11.93 1.63 16.43
CA ASP A 121 10.96 0.52 16.40
C ASP A 121 10.31 0.39 15.00
N PRO A 122 10.47 -0.76 14.31
CA PRO A 122 9.89 -0.97 12.99
C PRO A 122 8.42 -1.43 13.01
N MET A 123 7.74 -1.45 14.16
CA MET A 123 6.40 -2.02 14.32
C MET A 123 5.38 -1.43 13.35
N GLU A 124 5.39 -0.12 13.09
CA GLU A 124 4.47 0.48 12.11
C GLU A 124 4.69 -0.10 10.71
N ARG A 125 5.95 -0.20 10.27
CA ARG A 125 6.30 -0.80 8.98
C ARG A 125 5.91 -2.26 8.90
N MET A 126 6.15 -3.01 9.98
CA MET A 126 5.75 -4.42 10.07
C MET A 126 4.23 -4.57 10.00
N ASN A 127 3.46 -3.68 10.62
CA ASN A 127 2.00 -3.69 10.55
C ASN A 127 1.50 -3.40 9.13
N ILE A 128 2.13 -2.44 8.43
CA ILE A 128 1.81 -2.14 7.02
C ILE A 128 2.04 -3.38 6.15
N VAL A 129 3.21 -4.02 6.23
CA VAL A 129 3.48 -5.24 5.46
C VAL A 129 2.59 -6.40 5.90
N GLY A 130 2.33 -6.52 7.20
CA GLY A 130 1.49 -7.56 7.80
C GLY A 130 0.04 -7.53 7.30
N SER A 131 -0.47 -6.36 6.89
CA SER A 131 -1.82 -6.21 6.33
C SER A 131 -2.04 -6.96 5.01
N LEU A 132 -0.98 -7.37 4.31
CA LEU A 132 -1.07 -8.28 3.15
C LEU A 132 -1.48 -9.70 3.52
N SER A 133 -1.27 -10.09 4.77
CA SER A 133 -1.63 -11.41 5.25
C SER A 133 -3.08 -11.38 5.75
N PRO A 134 -3.89 -12.40 5.42
CA PRO A 134 -5.19 -12.53 6.06
C PRO A 134 -4.99 -12.67 7.58
N PRO A 135 -5.95 -12.21 8.40
CA PRO A 135 -5.84 -12.34 9.84
C PRO A 135 -5.67 -13.82 10.22
N PRO A 136 -4.89 -14.14 11.27
CA PRO A 136 -4.60 -15.52 11.67
C PRO A 136 -5.84 -16.41 11.85
N SER A 137 -6.99 -15.81 12.18
CA SER A 137 -8.28 -16.50 12.32
C SER A 137 -8.76 -17.16 11.02
N VAL A 138 -8.50 -16.54 9.86
CA VAL A 138 -8.88 -17.05 8.53
C VAL A 138 -7.93 -18.16 8.06
N MET A 139 -6.72 -18.21 8.61
CA MET A 139 -5.69 -19.22 8.30
C MET A 139 -5.75 -20.45 9.24
N SER A 140 -6.68 -20.48 10.20
CA SER A 140 -6.87 -21.68 11.00
C SER A 140 -7.58 -22.76 10.18
N ASP A 141 -6.92 -23.90 9.99
CA ASP A 141 -7.46 -25.12 9.37
C ASP A 141 -8.58 -25.76 10.23
N GLN A 142 -9.60 -24.99 10.63
CA GLN A 142 -10.78 -25.56 11.29
C GLN A 142 -11.82 -26.12 10.31
N ASP A 143 -11.70 -25.82 9.01
CA ASP A 143 -12.58 -26.35 7.96
C ASP A 143 -11.97 -27.52 7.16
N ALA A 144 -10.74 -27.95 7.49
CA ALA A 144 -10.08 -29.08 6.84
C ALA A 144 -10.41 -30.45 7.47
N MET A 145 -11.59 -30.64 8.08
CA MET A 145 -12.11 -31.99 8.36
C MET A 145 -13.59 -31.99 8.78
N LYS A 146 -14.49 -32.02 7.80
CA LYS A 146 -15.81 -32.65 7.94
C LYS A 146 -16.16 -33.40 6.66
#